data_AF-A0A930XAA4-F1
#
_entry.id   AF-A0A930XAA4-F1
#
_cell.length_a   1.000
_cell.length_b   1.000
_cell.length_c   1.000
_cell.angle_alpha   90.00
_cell.angle_beta   90.00
_cell.angle_gamma   90.00
#
_symmetry.space_group_name_H-M   'P 1'
#
loop_
_entity.id
_entity.type
_entity.pdbx_description
1 polymer ?
#
loop_
_entity_poly.entity_id
_entity_poly.type
_entity_poly.pdbx_seq_one_letter_code
_entity_poly.pdbx_strand_id
1 'polypeptide(L)'
;MLQTENKDKIIIDKTKFSAPEAELINLIINKDTEPLKQKNDYYQQTLLPIIENLKKASKFPNPENQTAPLIGVWLPLWTTIPFVDIIPGRIGNQSYQIFNENYYANIARYLPVNGINFLKKIFSPAYDLMIIQKYYIENQQWVIENIAVNQKISLANLSSFNQEKAEKWFNKTLKNLDKKNKLNPESVQVKENRFNKKWYKKLQTTAQAKPYFEHIYMSDNLRIVKTYREKNQRPSYTIAIRIS
;
A
#
# COMPACT_ATOMS: atom_id res chain seq x y z
N MET A 1 20.11 5.84 -8.32
CA MET A 1 19.74 6.27 -9.69
C MET A 1 19.11 5.07 -10.37
N LEU A 2 17.81 5.09 -10.68
CA LEU A 2 17.10 3.94 -11.25
C LEU A 2 17.25 3.98 -12.78
N GLN A 3 17.92 2.99 -13.36
CA GLN A 3 17.91 2.75 -14.82
C GLN A 3 16.85 1.72 -15.15
N THR A 4 16.00 2.03 -16.14
CA THR A 4 14.84 1.23 -16.53
C THR A 4 15.12 0.44 -17.81
N GLU A 5 15.53 -0.81 -17.67
CA GLU A 5 15.41 -1.82 -18.73
C GLU A 5 14.52 -2.96 -18.21
N ASN A 6 13.44 -3.25 -18.95
CA ASN A 6 12.19 -3.91 -18.53
C ASN A 6 11.30 -3.06 -17.60
N LYS A 7 10.25 -2.46 -18.17
CA LYS A 7 9.29 -1.55 -17.50
C LYS A 7 8.56 -2.14 -16.27
N ASP A 8 8.70 -3.44 -16.02
CA ASP A 8 7.98 -4.16 -14.96
C ASP A 8 8.89 -4.79 -13.89
N LYS A 9 10.23 -4.71 -14.01
CA LYS A 9 11.14 -5.28 -13.00
C LYS A 9 11.50 -4.23 -11.94
N ILE A 10 11.16 -4.51 -10.69
CA ILE A 10 11.63 -3.74 -9.53
C ILE A 10 13.09 -4.11 -9.30
N ILE A 11 14.01 -3.15 -9.46
CA ILE A 11 15.41 -3.32 -9.11
C ILE A 11 15.57 -2.90 -7.64
N ILE A 12 15.90 -3.86 -6.78
CA ILE A 12 16.10 -3.64 -5.34
C ILE A 12 17.61 -3.68 -5.06
N ASP A 13 18.14 -2.58 -4.54
CA ASP A 13 19.51 -2.52 -4.04
C ASP A 13 19.61 -3.26 -2.70
N LYS A 14 20.10 -4.51 -2.75
CA LYS A 14 20.16 -5.40 -1.59
C LYS A 14 21.19 -4.95 -0.54
N THR A 15 22.12 -4.05 -0.88
CA THR A 15 23.15 -3.57 0.07
C THR A 15 22.56 -2.75 1.22
N LYS A 16 21.31 -2.29 1.08
CA LYS A 16 20.57 -1.52 2.07
C LYS A 16 19.88 -2.36 3.16
N PHE A 17 19.99 -3.68 3.07
CA PHE A 17 19.25 -4.63 3.91
C PHE A 17 20.22 -5.54 4.64
N SER A 18 19.93 -5.85 5.89
CA SER A 18 20.59 -6.93 6.63
C SER A 18 20.36 -8.28 5.94
N ALA A 19 21.18 -9.27 6.25
CA ALA A 19 21.06 -10.60 5.63
C ALA A 19 19.64 -11.22 5.79
N PRO A 20 18.99 -11.18 6.98
CA PRO A 20 17.62 -11.69 7.12
C PRO A 20 16.57 -10.89 6.34
N GLU A 21 16.73 -9.57 6.22
CA GLU A 21 15.83 -8.73 5.41
C GLU A 21 16.00 -9.04 3.91
N ALA A 22 17.24 -9.20 3.45
CA ALA A 22 17.54 -9.55 2.06
C ALA A 22 17.00 -10.94 1.70
N GLU A 23 17.09 -11.90 2.62
CA GLU A 23 16.47 -13.23 2.51
C GLU A 23 14.94 -13.11 2.37
N LEU A 24 14.28 -12.36 3.26
CA LEU A 24 12.84 -12.13 3.21
C LEU A 24 12.42 -11.52 1.87
N ILE A 25 13.15 -10.51 1.36
CA ILE A 25 12.87 -9.88 0.07
C ILE A 25 12.96 -10.90 -1.07
N ASN A 26 13.99 -11.75 -1.08
CA ASN A 26 14.15 -12.77 -2.13
C ASN A 26 12.99 -13.77 -2.16
N LEU A 27 12.44 -14.11 -0.99
CA LEU A 27 11.33 -15.04 -0.89
C LEU A 27 10.04 -14.46 -1.48
N ILE A 28 9.79 -13.16 -1.34
CA ILE A 28 8.51 -12.54 -1.70
C ILE A 28 8.50 -11.81 -3.04
N ILE A 29 9.67 -11.53 -3.63
CA ILE A 29 9.74 -10.76 -4.87
C ILE A 29 8.96 -11.48 -5.98
N ASN A 30 8.10 -10.72 -6.67
CA ASN A 30 7.19 -11.22 -7.72
C ASN A 30 6.10 -12.20 -7.25
N LYS A 31 5.87 -12.39 -5.94
CA LYS A 31 4.79 -13.25 -5.41
C LYS A 31 3.50 -12.52 -5.07
N ASP A 32 3.46 -11.19 -5.18
CA ASP A 32 2.27 -10.41 -4.75
C ASP A 32 1.01 -10.73 -5.56
N THR A 33 1.19 -11.18 -6.80
CA THR A 33 0.09 -11.54 -7.72
C THR A 33 -0.45 -12.96 -7.51
N GLU A 34 0.15 -13.75 -6.61
CA GLU A 34 -0.34 -15.09 -6.28
C GLU A 34 -1.73 -15.00 -5.61
N PRO A 35 -2.60 -16.02 -5.81
CA PRO A 35 -3.90 -16.08 -5.15
C PRO A 35 -3.81 -15.93 -3.63
N LEU A 36 -4.78 -15.24 -3.02
CA LEU A 36 -4.77 -14.93 -1.58
C LEU A 36 -4.58 -16.16 -0.69
N LYS A 37 -5.21 -17.29 -1.03
CA LYS A 37 -5.03 -18.55 -0.27
C LYS A 37 -3.57 -19.00 -0.28
N GLN A 38 -2.91 -18.98 -1.45
CA GLN A 38 -1.51 -19.38 -1.59
C GLN A 38 -0.59 -18.43 -0.81
N LYS A 39 -0.80 -17.11 -0.92
CA LYS A 39 -0.06 -16.11 -0.12
C LYS A 39 -0.21 -16.38 1.38
N ASN A 40 -1.42 -16.70 1.81
CA ASN A 40 -1.74 -17.00 3.20
C ASN A 40 -1.06 -18.27 3.71
N ASP A 41 -1.03 -19.34 2.92
CA ASP A 41 -0.36 -20.59 3.27
C ASP A 41 1.17 -20.39 3.28
N TYR A 42 1.70 -19.67 2.28
CA TYR A 42 3.12 -19.32 2.17
C TYR A 42 3.61 -18.46 3.35
N TYR A 43 2.80 -17.51 3.81
CA TYR A 43 3.12 -16.74 5.00
C TYR A 43 3.34 -17.65 6.22
N GLN A 44 2.42 -18.59 6.46
CA GLN A 44 2.46 -19.46 7.64
C GLN A 44 3.64 -20.45 7.58
N GLN A 45 3.89 -21.02 6.40
CA GLN A 45 4.86 -22.09 6.23
C GLN A 45 6.30 -21.59 6.04
N THR A 46 6.48 -20.40 5.43
CA THR A 46 7.79 -19.93 4.98
C THR A 46 8.19 -18.60 5.60
N LEU A 47 7.29 -17.61 5.61
CA LEU A 47 7.67 -16.26 6.03
C LEU A 47 7.67 -16.09 7.55
N LEU A 48 6.72 -16.71 8.26
CA LEU A 48 6.52 -16.49 9.68
C LEU A 48 7.78 -16.75 10.54
N PRO A 49 8.56 -17.84 10.35
CA PRO A 49 9.78 -18.06 11.13
C PRO A 49 10.81 -16.93 10.97
N ILE A 50 10.98 -16.41 9.76
CA ILE A 50 11.91 -15.31 9.46
C ILE A 50 11.40 -14.02 10.09
N ILE A 51 10.09 -13.76 9.99
CA ILE A 51 9.44 -12.58 10.55
C ILE A 51 9.54 -12.55 12.08
N GLU A 52 9.36 -13.68 12.76
CA GLU A 52 9.52 -13.75 14.22
C GLU A 52 10.96 -13.48 14.68
N ASN A 53 11.95 -13.90 13.89
CA ASN A 53 13.35 -13.55 14.13
C ASN A 53 13.61 -12.06 13.91
N LEU A 54 13.11 -11.50 12.80
CA LEU A 54 13.20 -10.07 12.50
C LEU A 54 12.55 -9.23 13.59
N LYS A 55 11.35 -9.60 14.05
CA LYS A 55 10.61 -8.91 15.11
C LYS A 55 11.44 -8.70 16.38
N LYS A 56 12.17 -9.73 16.81
CA LYS A 56 13.08 -9.66 17.98
C LYS A 56 14.24 -8.69 17.77
N ALA A 57 14.67 -8.52 16.52
CA ALA A 57 15.75 -7.63 16.12
C ALA A 57 15.26 -6.29 15.55
N SER A 58 13.99 -5.91 15.77
CA SER A 58 13.42 -4.67 15.24
C SER A 58 14.19 -3.45 15.76
N LYS A 59 14.68 -2.60 14.85
CA LYS A 59 15.38 -1.36 15.21
C LYS A 59 14.44 -0.37 15.91
N PHE A 60 13.16 -0.42 15.55
CA PHE A 60 12.12 0.44 16.12
C PHE A 60 10.99 -0.45 16.68
N PRO A 61 11.12 -0.93 17.93
CA PRO A 61 10.22 -1.95 18.48
C PRO A 61 8.84 -1.41 18.90
N ASN A 62 8.74 -0.14 19.28
CA ASN A 62 7.51 0.47 19.80
C ASN A 62 6.97 1.55 18.86
N PRO A 63 5.64 1.78 18.79
CA PRO A 63 5.02 2.76 17.90
C PRO A 63 5.65 4.15 17.95
N GLU A 64 5.97 4.65 19.13
CA GLU A 64 6.51 6.00 19.33
C GLU A 64 7.82 6.19 18.56
N ASN A 65 8.68 5.17 18.59
CA ASN A 65 9.98 5.16 17.91
C ASN A 65 9.87 4.91 16.39
N GLN A 66 8.70 4.48 15.91
CA GLN A 66 8.45 4.17 14.50
C GLN A 66 7.96 5.40 13.70
N THR A 67 7.46 6.44 14.38
CA THR A 67 6.87 7.64 13.74
C THR A 67 7.80 8.33 12.75
N ALA A 68 8.98 8.77 13.20
CA ALA A 68 9.93 9.50 12.35
C ALA A 68 10.51 8.61 11.22
N PRO A 69 10.92 7.35 11.47
CA PRO A 69 11.37 6.45 10.40
C PRO A 69 10.32 6.15 9.33
N LEU A 70 9.02 6.32 9.64
CA LEU A 70 7.92 5.97 8.74
C LEU A 70 7.74 6.99 7.61
N ILE A 71 8.10 8.25 7.83
CA ILE A 71 7.96 9.35 6.87
C ILE A 71 8.72 9.01 5.58
N GLY A 72 8.10 9.23 4.42
CA GLY A 72 8.71 8.94 3.12
C GLY A 72 7.87 8.01 2.26
N VAL A 73 8.49 7.44 1.22
CA VAL A 73 7.77 6.63 0.22
C VAL A 73 8.16 5.17 0.36
N TRP A 74 7.14 4.33 0.48
CA TRP A 74 7.27 2.89 0.60
C TRP A 74 6.62 2.18 -0.58
N LEU A 75 7.27 1.12 -1.06
CA LEU A 75 6.77 0.22 -2.08
C LEU A 75 6.30 -1.09 -1.42
N PRO A 76 5.00 -1.42 -1.43
CA PRO A 76 4.50 -2.69 -0.92
C PRO A 76 4.88 -3.81 -1.90
N LEU A 77 5.89 -4.62 -1.54
CA LEU A 77 6.38 -5.73 -2.37
C LEU A 77 5.46 -6.93 -2.33
N TRP A 78 4.76 -7.13 -1.21
CA TRP A 78 3.89 -8.28 -1.00
C TRP A 78 2.81 -7.94 0.03
N THR A 79 1.57 -8.34 -0.23
CA THR A 79 0.46 -8.12 0.70
C THR A 79 -0.59 -9.22 0.64
N THR A 80 -1.17 -9.56 1.80
CA THR A 80 -2.38 -10.39 1.90
C THR A 80 -3.64 -9.56 2.15
N ILE A 81 -3.57 -8.23 2.12
CA ILE A 81 -4.73 -7.35 2.33
C ILE A 81 -5.73 -7.58 1.20
N PRO A 82 -6.92 -8.17 1.44
CA PRO A 82 -7.87 -8.45 0.36
C PRO A 82 -8.40 -7.18 -0.32
N PHE A 83 -8.32 -6.04 0.36
CA PHE A 83 -8.83 -4.77 -0.12
C PHE A 83 -7.95 -4.10 -1.17
N VAL A 84 -6.65 -4.43 -1.24
CA VAL A 84 -5.83 -3.95 -2.35
C VAL A 84 -6.30 -4.54 -3.69
N ASP A 85 -7.12 -5.60 -3.67
CA ASP A 85 -7.73 -6.24 -4.83
C ASP A 85 -9.23 -5.88 -5.00
N ILE A 86 -9.72 -4.78 -4.40
CA ILE A 86 -11.10 -4.29 -4.65
C ILE A 86 -11.36 -4.13 -6.14
N ILE A 87 -10.34 -3.64 -6.86
CA ILE A 87 -10.30 -3.50 -8.30
C ILE A 87 -9.29 -4.52 -8.81
N PRO A 88 -9.62 -5.35 -9.82
CA PRO A 88 -8.68 -6.31 -10.37
C PRO A 88 -7.56 -5.62 -11.16
N GLY A 89 -6.43 -6.31 -11.31
CA GLY A 89 -5.32 -5.86 -12.14
C GLY A 89 -4.46 -4.76 -11.51
N ARG A 90 -4.27 -4.80 -10.18
CA ARG A 90 -3.32 -3.93 -9.50
C ARG A 90 -1.92 -4.08 -10.11
N ILE A 91 -1.24 -2.97 -10.35
CA ILE A 91 0.15 -2.93 -10.80
C ILE A 91 1.07 -2.70 -9.59
N GLY A 92 1.85 -3.72 -9.21
CA GLY A 92 2.69 -3.69 -8.00
C GLY A 92 3.72 -2.57 -7.97
N ASN A 93 4.50 -2.39 -9.04
CA ASN A 93 5.51 -1.34 -9.16
C ASN A 93 4.94 0.08 -9.38
N GLN A 94 3.62 0.21 -9.44
CA GLN A 94 2.86 1.47 -9.53
C GLN A 94 1.86 1.57 -8.35
N SER A 95 2.22 0.97 -7.22
CA SER A 95 1.51 1.04 -5.94
C SER A 95 2.46 1.62 -4.90
N TYR A 96 2.03 2.59 -4.11
CA TYR A 96 2.86 3.30 -3.14
C TYR A 96 2.14 3.48 -1.81
N GLN A 97 2.91 3.52 -0.73
CA GLN A 97 2.46 3.95 0.59
C GLN A 97 3.30 5.16 0.97
N ILE A 98 2.69 6.35 0.98
CA ILE A 98 3.40 7.63 1.15
C ILE A 98 3.02 8.21 2.50
N PHE A 99 4.00 8.51 3.35
CA PHE A 99 3.81 9.04 4.70
C PHE A 99 4.41 10.44 4.83
N ASN A 100 3.66 11.34 5.45
CA ASN A 100 4.16 12.58 6.05
C ASN A 100 3.84 12.58 7.55
N GLU A 101 4.17 13.64 8.27
CA GLU A 101 4.05 13.70 9.75
C GLU A 101 2.70 13.26 10.34
N ASN A 102 1.58 13.51 9.66
CA ASN A 102 0.23 13.32 10.22
C ASN A 102 -0.67 12.43 9.37
N TYR A 103 -0.29 12.20 8.11
CA TYR A 103 -1.11 11.56 7.10
C TYR A 103 -0.30 10.60 6.27
N TYR A 104 -0.96 9.54 5.82
CA TYR A 104 -0.40 8.68 4.81
C TYR A 104 -1.43 8.30 3.76
N ALA A 105 -0.94 7.89 2.60
CA ALA A 105 -1.76 7.48 1.48
C ALA A 105 -1.38 6.08 1.01
N ASN A 106 -2.37 5.20 0.92
CA ASN A 106 -2.29 4.00 0.10
C ASN A 106 -2.71 4.37 -1.32
N ILE A 107 -1.79 4.23 -2.27
CA ILE A 107 -1.99 4.61 -3.68
C ILE A 107 -1.74 3.39 -4.55
N ALA A 108 -2.64 3.09 -5.49
CA ALA A 108 -2.44 1.99 -6.42
C ALA A 108 -3.07 2.29 -7.77
N ARG A 109 -2.37 1.87 -8.82
CA ARG A 109 -2.90 1.82 -10.18
C ARG A 109 -3.41 0.42 -10.51
N TYR A 110 -4.52 0.40 -11.23
CA TYR A 110 -5.22 -0.80 -11.67
C TYR A 110 -5.45 -0.79 -13.18
N LEU A 111 -5.32 -1.96 -13.80
CA LEU A 111 -5.72 -2.26 -15.17
C LEU A 111 -6.79 -3.36 -15.12
N PRO A 112 -8.07 -3.01 -14.95
CA PRO A 112 -9.15 -3.99 -14.71
C PRO A 112 -9.55 -4.80 -15.96
N VAL A 113 -8.64 -4.98 -16.91
CA VAL A 113 -8.89 -5.59 -18.21
C VAL A 113 -8.46 -7.05 -18.18
N ASN A 114 -9.41 -7.93 -17.86
CA ASN A 114 -9.19 -9.38 -17.98
C ASN A 114 -9.24 -9.80 -19.46
N GLY A 115 -8.21 -10.53 -19.94
CA GLY A 115 -8.32 -11.38 -21.13
C GLY A 115 -8.37 -10.72 -22.51
N ILE A 116 -7.81 -9.51 -22.71
CA ILE A 116 -7.86 -8.85 -24.02
C ILE A 116 -6.49 -8.80 -24.72
N ASN A 117 -6.48 -9.13 -26.02
CA ASN A 117 -5.35 -9.03 -26.95
C ASN A 117 -4.49 -7.76 -26.74
N PHE A 118 -3.17 -7.93 -26.92
CA PHE A 118 -2.12 -6.93 -26.71
C PHE A 118 -2.42 -5.56 -27.36
N LEU A 119 -3.12 -5.53 -28.51
CA LEU A 119 -3.49 -4.31 -29.24
C LEU A 119 -4.56 -3.45 -28.52
N LYS A 120 -5.48 -4.04 -27.76
CA LYS A 120 -6.53 -3.29 -27.03
C LYS A 120 -6.05 -2.75 -25.66
N LYS A 121 -4.86 -3.15 -25.19
CA LYS A 121 -4.22 -2.54 -24.02
C LYS A 121 -3.91 -1.05 -24.23
N ILE A 122 -3.75 -0.61 -25.48
CA ILE A 122 -3.30 0.75 -25.83
C ILE A 122 -4.29 1.84 -25.38
N PHE A 123 -5.59 1.57 -25.50
CA PHE A 123 -6.66 2.48 -25.10
C PHE A 123 -7.36 2.06 -23.81
N SER A 124 -6.77 1.12 -23.07
CA SER A 124 -7.40 0.60 -21.87
C SER A 124 -7.41 1.65 -20.75
N PRO A 125 -8.53 1.80 -20.03
CA PRO A 125 -8.61 2.70 -18.89
C PRO A 125 -7.74 2.15 -17.76
N ALA A 126 -6.77 2.95 -17.33
CA ALA A 126 -6.08 2.79 -16.07
C ALA A 126 -6.86 3.52 -14.96
N TYR A 127 -7.00 2.86 -13.83
CA TYR A 127 -7.70 3.37 -12.66
C TYR A 127 -6.70 3.60 -11.53
N ASP A 128 -6.54 4.84 -11.12
CA ASP A 128 -5.71 5.23 -9.99
C ASP A 128 -6.60 5.43 -8.77
N LEU A 129 -6.31 4.72 -7.69
CA LEU A 129 -6.98 4.85 -6.40
C LEU A 129 -6.00 5.41 -5.37
N MET A 130 -6.47 6.32 -4.54
CA MET A 130 -5.77 6.79 -3.37
C MET A 130 -6.72 6.81 -2.17
N ILE A 131 -6.31 6.21 -1.07
CA ILE A 131 -6.97 6.31 0.23
C ILE A 131 -6.02 7.09 1.13
N ILE A 132 -6.45 8.26 1.58
CA ILE A 132 -5.70 9.08 2.54
C ILE A 132 -6.22 8.79 3.93
N GLN A 133 -5.30 8.64 4.86
CA GLN A 133 -5.56 8.24 6.22
C GLN A 133 -4.78 9.15 7.17
N LYS A 134 -5.43 9.62 8.23
CA LYS A 134 -4.76 10.18 9.40
C LYS A 134 -4.21 9.01 10.21
N TYR A 135 -3.02 9.17 10.76
CA TYR A 135 -2.44 8.17 11.64
C TYR A 135 -1.81 8.84 12.86
N TYR A 136 -1.92 8.22 14.01
CA TYR A 136 -1.38 8.71 15.28
C TYR A 136 -1.23 7.56 16.27
N ILE A 137 -0.64 7.84 17.43
CA ILE A 137 -0.48 6.87 18.51
C ILE A 137 -1.41 7.26 19.65
N GLU A 138 -2.17 6.29 20.14
CA GLU A 138 -3.02 6.41 21.31
C GLU A 138 -2.87 5.13 22.13
N ASN A 139 -2.64 5.26 23.45
CA ASN A 139 -2.44 4.11 24.35
C ASN A 139 -1.41 3.08 23.84
N GLN A 140 -0.27 3.56 23.33
CA GLN A 140 0.81 2.73 22.74
C GLN A 140 0.36 1.87 21.55
N GLN A 141 -0.69 2.30 20.85
CA GLN A 141 -1.20 1.61 19.66
C GLN A 141 -1.35 2.60 18.51
N TRP A 142 -1.07 2.13 17.30
CA TRP A 142 -1.35 2.89 16.11
C TRP A 142 -2.86 2.97 15.87
N VAL A 143 -3.33 4.20 15.71
CA VAL A 143 -4.69 4.49 15.27
C VAL A 143 -4.63 5.04 13.86
N ILE A 144 -5.52 4.52 13.01
CA ILE A 144 -5.62 4.92 11.61
C ILE A 144 -7.07 5.21 11.27
N GLU A 145 -7.29 6.36 10.66
CA GLU A 145 -8.61 6.81 10.25
C GLU A 145 -8.57 7.29 8.82
N ASN A 146 -9.43 6.73 7.95
CA ASN A 146 -9.55 7.26 6.60
C ASN A 146 -10.10 8.69 6.67
N ILE A 147 -9.54 9.58 5.86
CA ILE A 147 -10.01 10.98 5.72
C ILE A 147 -10.43 11.31 4.29
N ALA A 148 -9.95 10.55 3.30
CA ALA A 148 -10.38 10.73 1.92
C ALA A 148 -10.20 9.47 1.07
N VAL A 149 -11.07 9.31 0.07
CA VAL A 149 -10.89 8.36 -1.03
C VAL A 149 -10.95 9.13 -2.34
N ASN A 150 -9.88 9.06 -3.11
CA ASN A 150 -9.72 9.75 -4.39
C ASN A 150 -9.48 8.73 -5.50
N GLN A 151 -10.06 9.02 -6.66
CA GLN A 151 -9.93 8.18 -7.83
C GLN A 151 -9.67 9.04 -9.07
N LYS A 152 -8.85 8.51 -9.99
CA LYS A 152 -8.59 9.13 -11.28
C LYS A 152 -8.59 8.05 -12.35
N ILE A 153 -9.20 8.36 -13.50
CA ILE A 153 -9.13 7.51 -14.68
C ILE A 153 -8.16 8.16 -15.65
N SER A 154 -7.31 7.35 -16.26
CA SER A 154 -6.37 7.79 -17.27
C SER A 154 -6.23 6.72 -18.36
N LEU A 155 -5.69 7.09 -19.50
CA LEU A 155 -5.33 6.11 -20.54
C LEU A 155 -3.98 5.47 -20.15
N ALA A 156 -3.95 4.14 -20.09
CA ALA A 156 -2.82 3.37 -19.55
C ALA A 156 -1.48 3.72 -20.22
N ASN A 157 -1.46 3.84 -21.55
CA ASN A 157 -0.23 4.11 -22.30
C ASN A 157 0.20 5.58 -22.33
N LEU A 158 -0.72 6.52 -22.07
CA LEU A 158 -0.43 7.96 -22.12
C LEU A 158 -0.05 8.54 -20.75
N SER A 159 -0.19 7.76 -19.69
CA SER A 159 0.13 8.20 -18.34
C SER A 159 1.12 7.23 -17.71
N SER A 160 2.38 7.64 -17.55
CA SER A 160 3.21 6.99 -16.54
C SER A 160 2.65 7.29 -15.15
N PHE A 161 2.70 6.32 -14.23
CA PHE A 161 2.37 6.53 -12.82
C PHE A 161 3.55 6.08 -11.99
N ASN A 162 4.44 7.02 -11.76
CA ASN A 162 5.65 6.85 -10.98
C ASN A 162 5.47 7.46 -9.59
N GLN A 163 6.47 7.24 -8.74
CA GLN A 163 6.53 7.79 -7.39
C GLN A 163 6.27 9.30 -7.37
N GLU A 164 6.97 10.09 -8.19
CA GLU A 164 6.85 11.55 -8.21
C GLU A 164 5.40 12.02 -8.47
N LYS A 165 4.70 11.36 -9.40
CA LYS A 165 3.29 11.66 -9.68
C LYS A 165 2.38 11.26 -8.51
N ALA A 166 2.67 10.16 -7.84
CA ALA A 166 1.93 9.73 -6.66
C ALA A 166 2.11 10.73 -5.50
N GLU A 167 3.34 11.18 -5.23
CA GLU A 167 3.63 12.21 -4.22
C GLU A 167 2.96 13.55 -4.55
N LYS A 168 3.08 14.03 -5.81
CA LYS A 168 2.39 15.25 -6.26
C LYS A 168 0.88 15.13 -6.09
N TRP A 169 0.29 13.97 -6.39
CA TRP A 169 -1.14 13.74 -6.23
C TRP A 169 -1.55 13.76 -4.75
N PHE A 170 -0.78 13.10 -3.88
CA PHE A 170 -1.00 13.09 -2.45
C PHE A 170 -0.94 14.51 -1.87
N ASN A 171 0.16 15.23 -2.10
CA ASN A 171 0.38 16.57 -1.55
C ASN A 171 -0.67 17.58 -2.04
N LYS A 172 -1.01 17.54 -3.33
CA LYS A 172 -2.08 18.37 -3.90
C LYS A 172 -3.44 18.06 -3.27
N THR A 173 -3.72 16.80 -2.98
CA THR A 173 -5.01 16.39 -2.41
C THR A 173 -5.11 16.82 -0.96
N LEU A 174 -4.07 16.62 -0.14
CA LEU A 174 -4.02 17.14 1.23
C LEU A 174 -4.22 18.66 1.27
N LYS A 175 -3.47 19.42 0.46
CA LYS A 175 -3.62 20.89 0.38
C LYS A 175 -5.05 21.32 0.03
N ASN A 176 -5.75 20.55 -0.81
CA ASN A 176 -7.13 20.85 -1.18
C ASN A 176 -8.14 20.46 -0.09
N LEU A 177 -7.88 19.40 0.67
CA LEU A 177 -8.71 19.00 1.81
C LEU A 177 -8.57 20.02 2.94
N ASP A 178 -7.34 20.47 3.21
CA ASP A 178 -7.00 21.49 4.20
C ASP A 178 -7.73 22.81 3.92
N LYS A 179 -7.59 23.34 2.69
CA LYS A 179 -8.33 24.53 2.22
C LYS A 179 -9.85 24.44 2.35
N LYS A 180 -10.41 23.23 2.44
CA LYS A 180 -11.85 22.98 2.55
C LYS A 180 -12.28 22.58 3.96
N ASN A 181 -11.36 22.58 4.94
CA ASN A 181 -11.58 22.09 6.30
C ASN A 181 -12.11 20.63 6.32
N LYS A 182 -11.57 19.78 5.45
CA LYS A 182 -11.95 18.35 5.29
C LYS A 182 -10.83 17.38 5.66
N LEU A 183 -9.98 17.76 6.61
CA LEU A 183 -8.95 16.87 7.18
C LEU A 183 -9.48 16.11 8.39
N ASN A 184 -10.70 15.59 8.30
CA ASN A 184 -11.34 14.82 9.37
C ASN A 184 -12.02 13.56 8.81
N PRO A 185 -12.12 12.47 9.60
CA PRO A 185 -12.72 11.22 9.15
C PRO A 185 -14.21 11.33 8.79
N GLU A 186 -14.93 12.27 9.39
CA GLU A 186 -16.36 12.48 9.13
C GLU A 186 -16.63 13.04 7.73
N SER A 187 -15.64 13.70 7.13
CA SER A 187 -15.72 14.28 5.80
C SER A 187 -15.48 13.28 4.66
N VAL A 188 -15.19 12.02 4.98
CA VAL A 188 -14.92 10.96 4.00
C VAL A 188 -16.13 10.74 3.11
N GLN A 189 -15.96 11.04 1.83
CA GLN A 189 -16.96 10.76 0.81
C GLN A 189 -16.31 9.99 -0.33
N VAL A 190 -16.85 8.81 -0.62
CA VAL A 190 -16.53 8.10 -1.87
C VAL A 190 -17.47 8.64 -2.93
N LYS A 191 -16.93 9.24 -3.99
CA LYS A 191 -17.74 9.64 -5.15
C LYS A 191 -18.19 8.39 -5.89
N GLU A 192 -19.43 8.38 -6.36
CA GLU A 192 -19.94 7.26 -7.15
C GLU A 192 -19.01 6.96 -8.33
N ASN A 193 -18.54 5.72 -8.38
CA ASN A 193 -17.64 5.26 -9.43
C ASN A 193 -18.47 4.87 -10.66
N ARG A 194 -18.26 5.58 -11.78
CA ARG A 194 -18.93 5.33 -13.07
C ARG A 194 -18.60 3.97 -13.71
N PHE A 195 -17.61 3.24 -13.22
CA PHE A 195 -17.20 1.95 -13.80
C PHE A 195 -17.99 0.74 -13.29
N ASN A 196 -18.10 0.60 -11.96
CA ASN A 196 -18.67 -0.61 -11.38
C ASN A 196 -19.26 -0.34 -9.99
N LYS A 197 -20.58 -0.53 -9.87
CA LYS A 197 -21.32 -0.37 -8.62
C LYS A 197 -20.80 -1.28 -7.49
N LYS A 198 -20.27 -2.46 -7.82
CA LYS A 198 -19.66 -3.39 -6.84
C LYS A 198 -18.35 -2.82 -6.27
N TRP A 199 -17.51 -2.20 -7.10
CA TRP A 199 -16.28 -1.55 -6.64
C TRP A 199 -16.62 -0.34 -5.78
N TYR A 200 -17.58 0.47 -6.19
CA TYR A 200 -18.06 1.61 -5.39
C TYR A 200 -18.52 1.18 -3.99
N LYS A 201 -19.41 0.19 -3.89
CA LYS A 201 -19.87 -0.33 -2.60
C LYS A 201 -18.72 -0.82 -1.72
N LYS A 202 -17.77 -1.58 -2.29
CA LYS A 202 -16.58 -2.04 -1.56
C LYS A 202 -15.71 -0.88 -1.08
N LEU A 203 -15.54 0.16 -1.90
CA LEU A 203 -14.79 1.36 -1.53
C LEU A 203 -15.48 2.13 -0.41
N GLN A 204 -16.81 2.26 -0.43
CA GLN A 204 -17.57 2.88 0.66
C GLN A 204 -17.33 2.16 2.00
N THR A 205 -17.42 0.82 2.01
CA THR A 205 -17.14 0.03 3.21
C THR A 205 -15.71 0.20 3.69
N THR A 206 -14.73 0.22 2.77
CA THR A 206 -13.33 0.44 3.13
C THR A 206 -13.12 1.84 3.70
N ALA A 207 -13.77 2.86 3.13
CA ALA A 207 -13.66 4.24 3.57
C ALA A 207 -14.16 4.44 5.01
N GLN A 208 -15.14 3.65 5.45
CA GLN A 208 -15.71 3.69 6.81
C GLN A 208 -14.97 2.78 7.80
N ALA A 209 -14.04 1.94 7.36
CA ALA A 209 -13.36 1.01 8.24
C ALA A 209 -12.33 1.72 9.14
N LYS A 210 -12.25 1.29 10.40
CA LYS A 210 -11.19 1.65 11.35
C LYS A 210 -10.32 0.40 11.63
N PRO A 211 -9.38 0.05 10.74
CA PRO A 211 -8.57 -1.15 10.93
C PRO A 211 -7.58 -0.94 12.07
N TYR A 212 -7.33 -2.01 12.82
CA TYR A 212 -6.15 -2.10 13.65
C TYR A 212 -4.91 -2.25 12.77
N PHE A 213 -3.83 -1.64 13.20
CA PHE A 213 -2.59 -1.57 12.45
C PHE A 213 -1.41 -1.68 13.40
N GLU A 214 -0.40 -2.45 13.02
CA GLU A 214 0.78 -2.73 13.82
C GLU A 214 1.98 -2.90 12.90
N HIS A 215 3.06 -2.16 13.13
CA HIS A 215 4.36 -2.48 12.54
C HIS A 215 5.03 -3.53 13.42
N ILE A 216 4.96 -4.80 13.00
CA ILE A 216 5.59 -5.91 13.75
C ILE A 216 7.11 -5.96 13.57
N TYR A 217 7.62 -5.33 12.52
CA TYR A 217 9.04 -5.12 12.30
C TYR A 217 9.27 -3.82 11.53
N MET A 218 10.30 -3.08 11.91
CA MET A 218 10.72 -1.90 11.19
C MET A 218 12.23 -1.67 11.29
N SER A 219 12.83 -1.43 10.13
CA SER A 219 14.17 -0.89 9.95
C SER A 219 14.10 0.41 9.15
N ASP A 220 15.25 0.97 8.78
CA ASP A 220 15.30 2.19 7.96
C ASP A 220 14.75 1.96 6.54
N ASN A 221 14.83 0.72 6.04
CA ASN A 221 14.56 0.38 4.64
C ASN A 221 13.47 -0.68 4.44
N LEU A 222 13.08 -1.42 5.48
CA LEU A 222 12.06 -2.46 5.40
C LEU A 222 11.08 -2.34 6.56
N ARG A 223 9.80 -2.59 6.27
CA ARG A 223 8.77 -2.73 7.30
C ARG A 223 7.82 -3.86 7.01
N ILE A 224 7.34 -4.46 8.09
CA ILE A 224 6.32 -5.51 8.06
C ILE A 224 5.15 -5.03 8.90
N VAL A 225 4.00 -4.97 8.25
CA VAL A 225 2.77 -4.46 8.84
C VAL A 225 1.78 -5.59 8.96
N LYS A 226 1.13 -5.65 10.12
CA LYS A 226 -0.03 -6.46 10.40
C LYS A 226 -1.25 -5.55 10.51
N THR A 227 -2.35 -5.95 9.86
CA THR A 227 -3.61 -5.21 9.87
C THR A 227 -4.78 -6.15 10.08
N TYR A 228 -5.82 -5.73 10.78
CA TYR A 228 -7.08 -6.48 10.91
C TYR A 228 -8.24 -5.52 11.09
N ARG A 229 -9.41 -5.83 10.51
CA ARG A 229 -10.60 -4.95 10.64
C ARG A 229 -11.22 -5.03 12.03
N GLU A 230 -11.24 -6.22 12.59
CA GLU A 230 -11.83 -6.54 13.89
C GLU A 230 -10.92 -7.52 14.61
N LYS A 231 -10.90 -7.47 15.95
CA LYS A 231 -9.98 -8.24 16.81
C LYS A 231 -10.01 -9.76 16.55
N ASN A 232 -11.15 -10.29 16.10
CA ASN A 232 -11.36 -11.71 15.86
C ASN A 232 -11.18 -12.13 14.39
N GLN A 233 -10.88 -11.17 13.49
CA GLN A 233 -10.66 -11.49 12.08
C GLN A 233 -9.20 -11.87 11.82
N ARG A 234 -9.01 -12.73 10.82
CA ARG A 234 -7.67 -13.12 10.37
C ARG A 234 -6.86 -11.87 9.98
N PRO A 235 -5.65 -11.68 10.52
CA PRO A 235 -4.81 -10.56 10.14
C PRO A 235 -4.33 -10.68 8.69
N SER A 236 -4.20 -9.53 8.06
CA SER A 236 -3.52 -9.34 6.78
C SER A 236 -2.15 -8.73 7.02
N TYR A 237 -1.20 -9.07 6.16
CA TYR A 237 0.19 -8.67 6.28
C TYR A 237 0.62 -7.90 5.04
N THR A 238 1.51 -6.94 5.21
CA THR A 238 2.18 -6.23 4.10
C THR A 238 3.65 -6.09 4.41
N ILE A 239 4.49 -6.44 3.45
CA ILE A 239 5.94 -6.23 3.50
C ILE A 239 6.26 -5.13 2.49
N ALA A 240 6.88 -4.05 2.97
CA ALA A 240 7.17 -2.88 2.16
C ALA A 240 8.63 -2.46 2.34
N ILE A 241 9.22 -1.96 1.25
CA ILE A 241 10.57 -1.38 1.26
C ILE A 241 10.51 0.13 1.03
N ARG A 242 11.47 0.85 1.60
CA ARG A 242 11.60 2.28 1.38
C ARG A 242 12.23 2.56 0.02
N ILE A 243 11.69 3.52 -0.70
CA ILE A 243 12.20 3.97 -2.00
C ILE A 243 12.56 5.46 -2.03
N SER A 244 12.10 6.22 -1.02
CA SER A 244 12.52 7.60 -0.75
C SER A 244 12.26 8.02 0.69
#